data_AF-A0A3E0N0H6-F1
#
_entry.id   AF-A0A3E0N0H6-F1
#
_cell.length_a   1.000
_cell.length_b   1.000
_cell.length_c   1.000
_cell.angle_alpha   90.00
_cell.angle_beta   90.00
_cell.angle_gamma   90.00
#
_symmetry.space_group_name_H-M   'P 1'
#
loop_
_entity.id
_entity.type
_entity.pdbx_description
1 polymer ?
#
loop_
_entity_poly.entity_id
_entity_poly.type
_entity_poly.pdbx_seq_one_letter_code
_entity_poly.pdbx_strand_id
1 'polypeptide(L)' 'VDCCIAPILWRLPALGVDIRASKQTKPLFTYMDSLFGREAFQESLSIQEREMRA' A
#
# COMPACT_ATOMS: atom_id res chain seq x y z
N VAL A 1 -10.24 9.50 4.73
CA VAL A 1 -10.03 8.19 5.41
C VAL A 1 -8.95 7.40 4.68
N ASP A 2 -9.05 7.23 3.37
CA ASP A 2 -8.03 6.53 2.56
C ASP A 2 -6.61 7.11 2.71
N CYS A 3 -6.49 8.44 2.86
CA CYS A 3 -5.22 9.14 3.12
C CYS A 3 -4.50 8.68 4.40
N CYS A 4 -5.25 8.24 5.44
CA CYS A 4 -4.66 7.75 6.68
C CYS A 4 -4.26 6.27 6.58
N ILE A 5 -4.96 5.51 5.73
CA ILE A 5 -4.78 4.06 5.59
C ILE A 5 -3.67 3.74 4.58
N ALA A 6 -3.53 4.54 3.51
CA ALA A 6 -2.57 4.28 2.45
C ALA A 6 -1.12 4.15 2.93
N PRO A 7 -0.59 5.03 3.81
CA PRO A 7 0.79 4.90 4.31
C PRO A 7 0.99 3.67 5.20
N ILE A 8 -0.04 3.28 5.98
CA ILE A 8 0.01 2.08 6.82
C ILE A 8 0.11 0.83 5.93
N LEU A 9 -0.77 0.73 4.93
CA LEU A 9 -0.77 -0.39 3.99
C LEU A 9 0.54 -0.44 3.18
N TRP A 10 1.09 0.72 2.79
CA TRP A 10 2.36 0.81 2.07
C TRP A 10 3.52 0.23 2.89
N ARG A 11 3.56 0.50 4.20
CA ARG A 11 4.63 0.09 5.12
C ARG A 11 4.52 -1.32 5.69
N LEU A 12 3.45 -2.07 5.41
CA LEU A 12 3.28 -3.45 5.93
C LEU A 12 4.50 -4.37 5.72
N PRO A 13 5.17 -4.39 4.54
CA PRO A 13 6.35 -5.23 4.34
C PRO A 13 7.51 -4.83 5.27
N ALA A 14 7.72 -3.53 5.47
CA ALA A 14 8.76 -3.01 6.37
C ALA A 14 8.46 -3.31 7.85
N LEU A 15 7.20 -3.50 8.21
CA LEU A 15 6.76 -3.90 9.55
C LEU A 15 6.78 -5.42 9.76
N GLY A 16 7.19 -6.21 8.76
CA GLY A 16 7.18 -7.67 8.82
C GLY A 16 5.78 -8.29 8.79
N VAL A 17 4.78 -7.53 8.33
CA VAL A 17 3.39 -8.00 8.21
C VAL A 17 3.15 -8.47 6.79
N ASP A 18 3.03 -9.78 6.62
CA ASP A 18 2.66 -10.42 5.34
C ASP A 18 1.17 -10.77 5.33
N ILE A 19 0.44 -10.18 4.38
CA ILE A 19 -0.96 -10.55 4.14
C ILE A 19 -0.98 -11.69 3.13
N ARG A 20 -1.35 -12.89 3.57
CA ARG A 20 -1.45 -14.04 2.67
C ARG A 20 -2.53 -13.81 1.60
N ALA A 21 -2.18 -14.03 0.35
CA ALA A 21 -3.12 -14.01 -0.77
C ALA A 21 -4.13 -15.16 -0.63
N SER A 22 -5.40 -14.82 -0.47
CA SER A 22 -6.52 -15.75 -0.32
C SER A 22 -7.77 -15.14 -0.95
N LYS A 23 -8.83 -15.94 -1.13
CA LYS A 23 -10.11 -15.42 -1.66
C LYS A 23 -10.70 -14.29 -0.81
N GLN A 24 -10.44 -14.29 0.50
CA GLN A 24 -10.93 -13.27 1.43
C GLN A 24 -10.11 -11.99 1.39
N THR A 25 -8.80 -12.10 1.13
CA THR A 25 -7.88 -10.95 1.07
C THR A 25 -7.80 -10.33 -0.33
N LYS A 26 -8.33 -10.99 -1.36
CA LYS A 26 -8.37 -10.47 -2.73
C LYS A 26 -8.98 -9.04 -2.85
N PRO A 27 -10.12 -8.71 -2.23
CA PRO A 27 -10.67 -7.35 -2.30
C PRO A 27 -9.75 -6.30 -1.68
N LEU A 28 -9.00 -6.67 -0.63
CA LEU A 28 -8.03 -5.78 0.01
C LEU A 28 -6.88 -5.46 -0.93
N PHE A 29 -6.34 -6.46 -1.64
CA PHE A 29 -5.29 -6.23 -2.65
C PHE A 29 -5.79 -5.35 -3.79
N THR A 30 -6.99 -5.59 -4.30
CA THR A 30 -7.60 -4.72 -5.33
C THR A 30 -7.75 -3.28 -4.84
N TYR A 31 -8.16 -3.09 -3.57
CA TYR A 31 -8.22 -1.77 -2.97
C TYR A 31 -6.82 -1.12 -2.88
N MET A 32 -5.82 -1.85 -2.40
CA MET A 32 -4.42 -1.40 -2.33
C MET A 32 -3.91 -0.97 -3.71
N ASP A 33 -4.11 -1.77 -4.75
CA ASP A 33 -3.70 -1.44 -6.12
C ASP A 33 -4.37 -0.15 -6.61
N SER A 34 -5.68 -0.02 -6.39
CA SER A 34 -6.42 1.18 -6.78
C SER A 34 -5.99 2.44 -6.02
N LEU A 35 -5.54 2.27 -4.77
CA LEU A 35 -5.13 3.36 -3.89
C LEU A 35 -3.71 3.80 -4.20
N PHE A 36 -2.80 2.85 -4.38
CA PHE A 36 -1.41 3.09 -4.72
C PHE A 36 -1.25 3.59 -6.16
N GLY A 37 -2.12 3.18 -7.08
CA GLY A 37 -2.10 3.65 -8.47
C GLY A 37 -2.58 5.10 -8.66
N ARG A 38 -3.04 5.79 -7.61
CA ARG A 38 -3.47 7.20 -7.73
C ARG A 38 -2.25 8.12 -7.86
N GLU A 39 -2.30 9.02 -8.84
CA GLU A 39 -1.25 10.03 -9.08
C GLU A 39 -0.95 10.83 -7.81
N ALA A 40 -1.97 11.32 -7.12
CA ALA A 40 -1.80 12.05 -5.86
C ALA A 40 -1.09 11.23 -4.76
N PHE A 41 -1.26 9.90 -4.73
CA PHE A 41 -0.56 9.06 -3.78
C PHE A 41 0.91 8.89 -4.19
N GLN A 42 1.17 8.60 -5.46
CA GLN A 42 2.53 8.47 -6.00
C GLN A 42 3.36 9.75 -5.81
N GLU A 43 2.76 10.92 -6.05
CA GLU A 43 3.41 12.22 -5.84
C GLU A 43 3.64 12.54 -4.36
N SER A 44 2.83 11.98 -3.46
CA SER A 44 3.02 12.17 -2.01
C SER A 44 4.15 11.32 -1.42
N LEU A 45 4.60 10.28 -2.12
CA LEU A 45 5.63 9.36 -1.63
C LEU A 45 7.02 10.02 -1.68
N SER A 46 7.71 10.01 -0.55
CA SER A 46 9.14 10.33 -0.49
C SER A 46 9.99 9.27 -1.20
N ILE A 47 11.25 9.60 -1.53
CA ILE A 47 12.20 8.67 -2.16
C ILE A 47 12.35 7.41 -1.28
N GLN A 48 12.50 7.59 0.03
CA GLN A 48 12.65 6.50 0.98
C GLN A 48 11.43 5.58 1.00
N GLU A 49 10.22 6.14 0.88
CA GLU A 49 9.01 5.33 0.84
C GLU A 49 8.87 4.56 -0.48
N ARG A 50 9.26 5.16 -1.61
CA ARG A 50 9.27 4.45 -2.91
C ARG A 50 10.23 3.26 -2.86
N GLU A 51 11.40 3.42 -2.24
CA GLU A 51 12.38 2.35 -2.06
C GLU A 51 11.89 1.19 -1.18
N MET A 52 10.90 1.39 -0.30
CA MET A 52 10.35 0.31 0.54
C MET A 52 9.66 -0.80 -0.27
N ARG A 53 9.32 -0.53 -1.54
CA ARG A 53 8.62 -1.45 -2.44
C ARG A 53 9.21 -1.51 -3.85
N ALA A 54 10.38 -0.91 -4.07
CA ALA A 54 11.10 -0.94 -5.34
C ALA A 54 11.77 -2.30 -5.59
#